data_AF-A0A9D8DJP9-F1
#
_entry.id   AF-A0A9D8DJP9-F1
#
_cell.length_a   1.000
_cell.length_b   1.000
_cell.length_c   1.000
_cell.angle_alpha   90.00
_cell.angle_beta   90.00
_cell.angle_gamma   90.00
#
_symmetry.space_group_name_H-M   'P 1'
#
loop_
_entity.id
_entity.type
_entity.pdbx_description
1 polymer ?
#
loop_
_entity_poly.entity_id
_entity_poly.type
_entity_poly.pdbx_seq_one_letter_code
_entity_poly.pdbx_strand_id
1 'polypeptide(L)'
;MNILDTVNQLKRIKRTGLVDTIKGVREPDAGVEPVPAEKLRKKLLKIDGGLRFPLEVIEGKGGKEGDLLARWCVRDAHWWTSFRNAHTNMVTELHMVLDEATHEVRAKDHYVQVRWNGNVPKVGGFSTKKPEFEREGARQPVAHGPDPLNPERERQYMLDTNELKELIGETITRAGWTYRQVYRKKTLAGE
;
A
#
# COMPACT_ATOMS: atom_id res chain seq x y z
N MET A 1 18.89 -3.42 5.66
CA MET A 1 17.65 -4.21 5.73
C MET A 1 17.08 -4.30 4.32
N ASN A 2 17.00 -5.51 3.78
CA ASN A 2 16.50 -5.75 2.43
C ASN A 2 14.97 -5.84 2.47
N ILE A 3 14.27 -5.44 1.42
CA ILE A 3 12.79 -5.53 1.31
C ILE A 3 12.32 -6.98 1.55
N LEU A 4 13.17 -7.95 1.19
CA LEU A 4 12.96 -9.38 1.46
C LEU A 4 12.90 -9.71 2.96
N ASP A 5 13.67 -9.02 3.81
CA ASP A 5 13.57 -9.18 5.27
C ASP A 5 12.23 -8.66 5.77
N THR A 6 11.77 -7.52 5.24
CA THR A 6 10.49 -6.91 5.61
C THR A 6 9.31 -7.82 5.24
N VAL A 7 9.29 -8.40 4.04
CA VAL A 7 8.25 -9.35 3.61
C VAL A 7 8.28 -10.66 4.40
N ASN A 8 9.48 -11.16 4.74
CA ASN A 8 9.63 -12.30 5.65
C ASN A 8 9.10 -12.02 7.06
N GLN A 9 9.35 -10.82 7.59
CA GLN A 9 8.81 -10.40 8.88
C GLN A 9 7.28 -10.27 8.82
N LEU A 10 6.70 -9.74 7.74
CA LEU A 10 5.24 -9.67 7.55
C LEU A 10 4.57 -11.06 7.59
N LYS A 11 5.19 -12.09 6.99
CA LYS A 11 4.68 -13.49 7.09
C LYS A 11 4.78 -14.06 8.52
N ARG A 12 5.79 -13.62 9.30
CA ARG A 12 6.04 -14.10 10.67
C ARG A 12 5.16 -13.40 11.73
N ILE A 13 4.85 -12.12 11.52
CA ILE A 13 4.03 -11.28 12.42
C ILE A 13 2.56 -11.72 12.45
N LYS A 14 2.02 -12.32 11.37
CA LYS A 14 0.68 -12.97 11.40
C LYS A 14 0.52 -14.05 12.49
N ARG A 15 1.60 -14.47 13.17
CA ARG A 15 1.58 -15.41 14.30
C ARG A 15 1.64 -14.79 15.71
N THR A 16 1.92 -13.50 15.84
CA THR A 16 2.00 -12.82 17.15
C THR A 16 1.04 -11.65 17.12
N GLY A 17 -0.18 -11.88 17.61
CA GLY A 17 -1.27 -10.92 17.65
C GLY A 17 -1.00 -9.76 18.62
N LEU A 18 -0.05 -8.89 18.27
CA LEU A 18 0.28 -7.69 19.02
C LEU A 18 0.17 -6.46 18.11
N VAL A 19 -1.03 -5.92 17.98
CA VAL A 19 -1.25 -4.50 17.64
C VAL A 19 -2.67 -4.15 18.07
N ASP A 20 -2.78 -3.71 19.32
CA ASP A 20 -3.99 -3.08 19.83
C ASP A 20 -4.14 -1.72 19.11
N THR A 21 -4.97 -1.72 18.06
CA THR A 21 -5.07 -0.61 17.08
C THR A 21 -6.43 0.04 17.25
N ILE A 22 -6.49 1.29 17.71
CA ILE A 22 -7.67 2.13 17.48
C ILE A 22 -7.85 2.18 15.96
N LYS A 23 -8.95 1.62 15.43
CA LYS A 23 -9.22 1.42 13.98
C LYS A 23 -8.52 2.48 13.11
N GLY A 24 -7.37 2.12 12.53
CA GLY A 24 -6.61 2.98 11.63
C GLY A 24 -5.38 3.71 12.20
N VAL A 25 -5.01 3.56 13.47
CA VAL A 25 -3.80 4.19 14.06
C VAL A 25 -2.81 3.12 14.49
N ARG A 26 -1.56 3.20 14.03
CA ARG A 26 -0.47 2.31 14.48
C ARG A 26 0.68 3.17 14.98
N GLU A 27 1.04 2.98 16.25
CA GLU A 27 2.12 3.70 16.90
C GLU A 27 3.43 2.90 16.81
N PRO A 28 4.59 3.57 16.84
CA PRO A 28 5.87 2.89 16.98
C PRO A 28 5.97 2.17 18.33
N ASP A 29 6.77 1.09 18.39
CA ASP A 29 7.08 0.44 19.65
C ASP A 29 7.75 1.42 20.63
N ALA A 30 7.51 1.24 21.93
CA ALA A 30 8.11 2.07 22.96
C ALA A 30 9.64 2.08 22.85
N GLY A 31 10.24 3.27 22.87
CA GLY A 31 11.69 3.46 22.76
C GLY A 31 12.25 3.53 21.34
N VAL A 32 11.41 3.44 20.30
CA VAL A 32 11.84 3.70 18.92
C VAL A 32 11.80 5.21 18.65
N GLU A 33 12.97 5.85 18.58
CA GLU A 33 13.06 7.27 18.27
C GLU A 33 12.75 7.57 16.79
N PRO A 34 11.98 8.64 16.49
CA PRO A 34 11.66 9.02 15.13
C PRO A 34 12.91 9.45 14.36
N VAL A 35 13.09 8.89 13.17
CA VAL A 35 14.10 9.37 12.22
C VAL A 35 13.66 10.68 11.56
N PRO A 36 14.57 11.50 11.01
CA PRO A 36 14.18 12.68 10.22
C PRO A 36 13.26 12.33 9.03
N ALA A 37 12.36 13.23 8.65
CA ALA A 37 11.35 12.98 7.62
C ALA A 37 11.96 12.50 6.29
N GLU A 38 13.05 13.13 5.87
CA GLU A 38 13.79 12.75 4.67
C GLU A 38 14.33 11.32 4.70
N LYS A 39 14.71 10.83 5.89
CA LYS A 39 15.18 9.45 6.06
C LYS A 39 14.03 8.45 5.98
N LEU A 40 12.86 8.79 6.52
CA LEU A 40 11.64 7.99 6.35
C LEU A 40 11.19 7.98 4.88
N ARG A 41 11.15 9.14 4.23
CA ARG A 41 10.81 9.30 2.80
C ARG A 41 11.67 8.39 1.92
N LYS A 42 13.00 8.44 2.09
CA LYS A 42 13.94 7.55 1.37
C LYS A 42 13.75 6.07 1.68
N LYS A 43 13.32 5.70 2.89
CA LYS A 43 13.00 4.31 3.23
C LYS A 43 11.73 3.84 2.51
N LEU A 44 10.69 4.67 2.49
CA LEU A 44 9.44 4.37 1.82
C LEU A 44 9.63 4.25 0.30
N LEU A 45 10.34 5.18 -0.33
CA LEU A 45 10.64 5.14 -1.77
C LEU A 45 11.51 3.93 -2.20
N LYS A 46 12.18 3.26 -1.25
CA LYS A 46 12.87 1.99 -1.53
C LYS A 46 11.91 0.82 -1.66
N ILE A 47 10.64 0.98 -1.29
CA ILE A 47 9.59 0.01 -1.62
C ILE A 47 9.26 0.20 -3.11
N ASP A 48 10.14 -0.34 -3.94
CA ASP A 48 9.99 -0.37 -5.39
C ASP A 48 9.66 -1.81 -5.77
N GLY A 49 8.43 -2.01 -6.23
CA GLY A 49 7.90 -3.32 -6.60
C GLY A 49 8.70 -3.98 -7.69
N GLY A 50 9.22 -3.19 -8.63
CA GLY A 50 9.94 -3.64 -9.80
C GLY A 50 9.38 -4.96 -10.36
N LEU A 51 10.28 -5.93 -10.60
CA LEU A 51 9.94 -7.28 -11.07
C LEU A 51 9.60 -8.26 -9.93
N ARG A 52 9.67 -7.84 -8.66
CA ARG A 52 9.65 -8.76 -7.51
C ARG A 52 8.30 -8.81 -6.80
N PHE A 53 7.54 -7.72 -6.77
CA PHE A 53 6.21 -7.68 -6.18
C PHE A 53 5.41 -6.52 -6.79
N PRO A 54 4.08 -6.63 -6.93
CA PRO A 54 3.29 -5.69 -7.74
C PRO A 54 2.88 -4.41 -6.97
N LEU A 55 3.77 -3.84 -6.16
CA LEU A 55 3.50 -2.67 -5.32
C LEU A 55 4.70 -1.75 -5.24
N GLU A 56 4.50 -0.46 -5.41
CA GLU A 56 5.55 0.54 -5.36
C GLU A 56 5.13 1.76 -4.53
N VAL A 57 6.11 2.48 -4.00
CA VAL A 57 5.96 3.82 -3.45
C VAL A 57 6.71 4.79 -4.34
N ILE A 58 6.00 5.78 -4.84
CA ILE A 58 6.56 6.84 -5.66
C ILE A 58 6.35 8.20 -5.02
N GLU A 59 7.01 9.21 -5.58
CA GLU A 59 6.77 10.61 -5.24
C GLU A 59 5.34 11.02 -5.56
N GLY A 60 4.69 11.65 -4.59
CA GLY A 60 3.43 12.36 -4.80
C GLY A 60 3.69 13.76 -5.37
N LYS A 61 2.68 14.34 -6.02
CA LYS A 61 2.75 15.73 -6.53
C LYS A 61 2.38 16.79 -5.48
N GLY A 62 2.30 16.42 -4.20
CA GLY A 62 1.75 17.27 -3.16
C GLY A 62 0.23 17.45 -3.27
N GLY A 63 -0.33 18.32 -2.42
CA GLY A 63 -1.75 18.64 -2.43
C GLY A 63 -2.64 17.42 -2.18
N LYS A 64 -3.49 17.06 -3.16
CA LYS A 64 -4.40 15.90 -3.06
C LYS A 64 -3.68 14.55 -3.16
N GLU A 65 -2.51 14.49 -3.80
CA GLU A 65 -1.71 13.27 -3.92
C GLU A 65 -0.88 12.97 -2.66
N GLY A 66 -0.67 13.98 -1.81
CA GLY A 66 0.25 13.90 -0.69
C GLY A 66 1.71 13.96 -1.14
N ASP A 67 2.62 13.76 -0.20
CA ASP A 67 4.07 13.75 -0.44
C ASP A 67 4.51 12.45 -1.12
N LEU A 68 3.83 11.35 -0.84
CA LEU A 68 4.12 10.02 -1.37
C LEU A 68 2.85 9.27 -1.77
N LEU A 69 2.97 8.43 -2.80
CA LEU A 69 1.90 7.58 -3.30
C LEU A 69 2.34 6.12 -3.28
N ALA A 70 1.70 5.30 -2.45
CA ALA A 70 1.86 3.85 -2.52
C ALA A 70 0.76 3.25 -3.40
N ARG A 71 1.13 2.50 -4.43
CA ARG A 71 0.19 2.00 -5.44
C ARG A 71 0.56 0.61 -5.95
N TRP A 72 -0.40 -0.04 -6.57
CA TRP A 72 -0.19 -1.27 -7.32
C TRP A 72 0.49 -0.98 -8.66
N CYS A 73 1.38 -1.87 -9.10
CA CYS A 73 2.14 -1.76 -10.35
C CYS A 73 1.30 -2.04 -11.62
N VAL A 74 -0.02 -1.81 -11.59
CA VAL A 74 -0.91 -2.01 -12.74
C VAL A 74 -0.55 -1.13 -13.96
N ARG A 75 0.21 -0.06 -13.74
CA ARG A 75 0.73 0.81 -14.82
C ARG A 75 2.00 0.26 -15.48
N ASP A 76 2.67 -0.70 -14.85
CA ASP A 76 3.90 -1.31 -15.37
C ASP A 76 3.56 -2.47 -16.32
N ALA A 77 4.15 -2.42 -17.52
CA ALA A 77 3.94 -3.39 -18.59
C ALA A 77 4.28 -4.82 -18.17
N HIS A 78 5.23 -5.01 -17.26
CA HIS A 78 5.57 -6.32 -16.70
C HIS A 78 4.37 -7.00 -16.05
N TRP A 79 3.47 -6.23 -15.44
CA TRP A 79 2.35 -6.74 -14.66
C TRP A 79 1.01 -6.73 -15.43
N TRP A 80 0.94 -6.21 -16.66
CA TRP A 80 -0.33 -6.05 -17.39
C TRP A 80 -1.09 -7.35 -17.60
N THR A 81 -0.43 -8.41 -18.08
CA THR A 81 -1.07 -9.71 -18.31
C THR A 81 -1.68 -10.27 -17.02
N SER A 82 -0.95 -10.12 -15.92
CA SER A 82 -1.37 -10.57 -14.59
C SER A 82 -2.65 -9.87 -14.13
N PHE A 83 -2.66 -8.53 -14.08
CA PHE A 83 -3.83 -7.76 -13.66
C PHE A 83 -5.02 -7.90 -14.64
N ARG A 84 -4.75 -8.12 -15.93
CA ARG A 84 -5.79 -8.35 -16.94
C ARG A 84 -6.49 -9.68 -16.74
N ASN A 85 -5.73 -10.76 -16.56
CA ASN A 85 -6.28 -12.11 -16.35
C ASN A 85 -7.05 -12.19 -15.03
N ALA A 86 -6.67 -11.36 -14.06
CA ALA A 86 -7.42 -11.20 -12.83
C ALA A 86 -8.74 -10.43 -13.01
N HIS A 87 -8.98 -9.79 -14.16
CA HIS A 87 -10.09 -8.87 -14.39
C HIS A 87 -10.09 -7.67 -13.44
N THR A 88 -8.92 -7.16 -13.09
CA THR A 88 -8.79 -5.98 -12.22
C THR A 88 -9.37 -4.75 -12.91
N ASN A 89 -10.46 -4.22 -12.35
CA ASN A 89 -11.17 -3.04 -12.85
C ASN A 89 -11.05 -1.82 -11.92
N MET A 90 -10.45 -2.00 -10.74
CA MET A 90 -10.20 -0.96 -9.77
C MET A 90 -9.00 -1.37 -8.90
N VAL A 91 -8.25 -0.38 -8.41
CA VAL A 91 -7.14 -0.58 -7.47
C VAL A 91 -7.20 0.48 -6.38
N THR A 92 -6.57 0.21 -5.24
CA THR A 92 -6.39 1.19 -4.17
C THR A 92 -5.00 1.82 -4.28
N GLU A 93 -4.94 3.14 -4.30
CA GLU A 93 -3.73 3.92 -4.07
C GLU A 93 -3.80 4.51 -2.63
N LEU A 94 -2.67 4.54 -1.92
CA LEU A 94 -2.55 5.12 -0.59
C LEU A 94 -1.75 6.42 -0.69
N HIS A 95 -2.45 7.54 -0.52
CA HIS A 95 -1.89 8.88 -0.58
C HIS A 95 -1.39 9.25 0.81
N MET A 96 -0.12 9.64 0.94
CA MET A 96 0.52 9.82 2.24
C MET A 96 1.09 11.23 2.39
N VAL A 97 0.89 11.82 3.58
CA VAL A 97 1.48 13.10 3.98
C VAL A 97 2.35 12.87 5.22
N LEU A 98 3.60 13.32 5.19
CA LEU A 98 4.54 13.22 6.30
C LEU A 98 4.47 14.53 7.11
N ASP A 99 4.19 14.40 8.40
CA ASP A 99 4.14 15.51 9.34
C ASP A 99 5.34 15.41 10.31
N GLU A 100 6.42 16.14 10.00
CA GLU A 100 7.66 16.08 10.80
C GLU A 100 7.50 16.66 12.21
N ALA A 101 6.60 17.63 12.40
CA ALA A 101 6.39 18.23 13.72
C ALA A 101 5.77 17.24 14.72
N THR A 102 4.98 16.28 14.22
CA THR A 102 4.28 15.28 15.04
C THR A 102 4.81 13.86 14.85
N HIS A 103 5.78 13.67 13.94
CA HIS A 103 6.26 12.37 13.49
C HIS A 103 5.12 11.42 13.09
N GLU A 104 4.13 11.95 12.39
CA GLU A 104 2.95 11.22 11.93
C GLU A 104 2.92 11.14 10.40
N VAL A 105 2.58 9.97 9.87
CA VAL A 105 2.21 9.79 8.46
C VAL A 105 0.70 9.63 8.38
N ARG A 106 0.05 10.60 7.75
CA ARG A 106 -1.39 10.57 7.46
C ARG A 106 -1.61 9.94 6.10
N ALA A 107 -2.31 8.81 6.08
CA ALA A 107 -2.54 8.02 4.88
C ALA A 107 -4.02 7.99 4.52
N LYS A 108 -4.33 8.14 3.23
CA LYS A 108 -5.70 8.16 2.72
C LYS A 108 -5.86 7.21 1.54
N ASP A 109 -6.88 6.38 1.61
CA ASP A 109 -7.25 5.49 0.51
C ASP A 109 -7.87 6.28 -0.65
N HIS A 110 -7.43 5.94 -1.85
CA HIS A 110 -7.97 6.46 -3.08
C HIS A 110 -8.25 5.30 -4.03
N TYR A 111 -9.49 5.15 -4.46
CA TYR A 111 -9.85 4.08 -5.40
C TYR A 111 -9.80 4.62 -6.82
N VAL A 112 -9.02 3.93 -7.65
CA VAL A 112 -8.72 4.34 -9.02
C VAL A 112 -9.21 3.27 -9.99
N GLN A 113 -9.98 3.68 -11.00
CA GLN A 113 -10.49 2.75 -12.00
C GLN A 113 -9.38 2.26 -12.92
N VAL A 114 -9.49 1.00 -13.33
CA VAL A 114 -8.67 0.36 -14.34
C VAL A 114 -9.59 -0.05 -15.48
N ARG A 115 -9.35 0.50 -16.68
CA ARG A 115 -10.08 0.11 -17.90
C ARG A 115 -9.11 -0.49 -18.90
N TRP A 116 -9.44 -1.64 -19.45
CA TRP A 116 -8.57 -2.34 -20.40
C TRP A 116 -8.90 -1.96 -21.84
N ASN A 117 -7.89 -1.57 -22.61
CA ASN A 117 -7.97 -1.47 -24.07
C ASN A 117 -7.02 -2.51 -24.67
N GLY A 118 -7.56 -3.67 -25.07
CA GLY A 118 -6.76 -4.85 -25.36
C GLY A 118 -5.98 -5.30 -24.13
N ASN A 119 -4.65 -5.29 -24.22
CA ASN A 119 -3.72 -5.65 -23.12
C ASN A 119 -3.16 -4.43 -22.37
N VAL A 120 -3.55 -3.21 -22.76
CA VAL A 120 -3.01 -1.99 -22.16
C VAL A 120 -4.04 -1.41 -21.18
N PRO A 121 -3.68 -1.18 -19.90
CA PRO A 121 -4.58 -0.55 -18.94
C PRO A 121 -4.57 0.96 -19.11
N LYS A 122 -5.77 1.55 -19.06
CA LYS A 122 -6.00 2.96 -18.78
C LYS A 122 -6.35 3.09 -17.31
N VAL A 123 -5.44 3.67 -16.53
CA VAL A 123 -5.57 3.84 -15.07
C VAL A 123 -5.86 5.30 -14.77
N GLY A 124 -6.98 5.54 -14.10
CA GLY A 124 -7.41 6.90 -13.76
C GLY A 124 -8.90 6.95 -13.44
N GLY A 125 -9.38 8.14 -13.06
CA GLY A 125 -10.75 8.32 -12.60
C GLY A 125 -10.92 7.92 -11.14
N PHE A 126 -11.30 8.89 -10.32
CA PHE A 126 -11.56 8.69 -8.90
C PHE A 126 -12.93 8.01 -8.69
N SER A 127 -12.95 7.00 -7.82
CA SER A 127 -14.19 6.39 -7.34
C SER A 127 -14.39 6.67 -5.86
N THR A 128 -15.58 7.15 -5.48
CA THR A 128 -16.03 7.20 -4.08
C THR A 128 -16.61 5.86 -3.61
N LYS A 129 -16.91 4.94 -4.54
CA LYS A 129 -17.41 3.61 -4.21
C LYS A 129 -16.23 2.73 -3.82
N LYS A 130 -16.32 2.13 -2.62
CA LYS A 130 -15.38 1.10 -2.21
C LYS A 130 -15.43 -0.08 -3.20
N PRO A 131 -14.27 -0.61 -3.62
CA PRO A 131 -14.22 -1.80 -4.44
C PRO A 131 -14.85 -3.00 -3.75
N GLU A 132 -15.33 -3.95 -4.53
CA GLU A 132 -15.83 -5.21 -3.99
C GLU A 132 -14.73 -5.99 -3.25
N PHE A 133 -13.46 -5.84 -3.66
CA PHE A 133 -12.30 -6.41 -2.97
C PHE A 133 -11.93 -5.70 -1.65
N GLU A 134 -12.60 -4.61 -1.28
CA GLU A 134 -12.47 -3.98 0.05
C GLU A 134 -13.50 -4.50 1.06
N ARG A 135 -14.35 -5.46 0.67
CA ARG A 135 -15.12 -6.23 1.66
C ARG A 135 -14.14 -7.01 2.53
N GLU A 136 -14.41 -7.09 3.83
CA GLU A 136 -13.54 -7.77 4.79
C GLU A 136 -13.24 -9.20 4.32
N GLY A 137 -11.94 -9.52 4.16
CA GLY A 137 -11.48 -10.83 3.67
C GLY A 137 -11.50 -11.03 2.16
N ALA A 138 -11.93 -10.05 1.36
CA ALA A 138 -11.88 -10.17 -0.09
C ALA A 138 -10.44 -10.05 -0.61
N ARG A 139 -10.01 -11.04 -1.38
CA ARG A 139 -8.70 -11.09 -2.00
C ARG A 139 -8.88 -11.47 -3.47
N GLN A 140 -8.36 -10.66 -4.37
CA GLN A 140 -8.37 -10.97 -5.79
C GLN A 140 -6.96 -11.42 -6.20
N PRO A 141 -6.78 -12.64 -6.69
CA PRO A 141 -5.48 -13.03 -7.22
C PRO A 141 -5.17 -12.16 -8.45
N VAL A 142 -4.09 -11.39 -8.39
CA VAL A 142 -3.73 -10.43 -9.45
C VAL A 142 -2.45 -10.74 -10.17
N ALA A 143 -1.60 -11.59 -9.62
CA ALA A 143 -0.43 -12.05 -10.36
C ALA A 143 0.06 -13.42 -9.93
N HIS A 144 0.89 -13.99 -10.78
CA HIS A 144 1.72 -15.15 -10.51
C HIS A 144 3.15 -14.76 -10.83
N GLY A 145 4.08 -15.12 -9.96
CA GLY A 145 5.50 -14.86 -10.17
C GLY A 145 6.35 -15.52 -9.09
N PRO A 146 7.68 -15.45 -9.20
CA PRO A 146 8.58 -16.05 -8.22
C PRO A 146 8.34 -15.44 -6.82
N ASP A 147 8.35 -16.28 -5.78
CA ASP A 147 8.28 -15.86 -4.39
C ASP A 147 9.56 -15.05 -4.10
N PRO A 148 9.48 -13.82 -3.59
CA PRO A 148 10.65 -13.00 -3.33
C PRO A 148 11.62 -13.67 -2.33
N LEU A 149 11.09 -14.57 -1.51
CA LEU A 149 11.79 -15.27 -0.44
C LEU A 149 12.36 -16.62 -0.90
N ASN A 150 11.84 -17.16 -2.01
CA ASN A 150 12.36 -18.34 -2.65
C ASN A 150 12.07 -18.26 -4.16
N PRO A 151 13.00 -17.71 -4.96
CA PRO A 151 12.80 -17.52 -6.39
C PRO A 151 12.53 -18.82 -7.19
N GLU A 152 12.81 -19.99 -6.62
CA GLU A 152 12.49 -21.29 -7.22
C GLU A 152 11.03 -21.71 -6.99
N ARG A 153 10.27 -20.96 -6.18
CA ARG A 153 8.84 -21.18 -5.96
C ARG A 153 8.04 -20.09 -6.62
N GLU A 154 6.93 -20.44 -7.24
CA GLU A 154 5.94 -19.45 -7.66
C GLU A 154 4.95 -19.17 -6.54
N ARG A 155 4.47 -17.93 -6.47
CA ARG A 155 3.42 -17.48 -5.56
C ARG A 155 2.35 -16.73 -6.33
N GLN A 156 1.10 -16.96 -5.92
CA GLN A 156 -0.02 -16.12 -6.28
C GLN A 156 -0.01 -14.84 -5.42
N TYR A 157 0.08 -13.69 -6.07
CA TYR A 157 -0.06 -12.38 -5.45
C TYR A 157 -1.53 -12.00 -5.38
N MET A 158 -1.95 -11.51 -4.23
CA MET A 158 -3.32 -11.09 -3.99
C MET A 158 -3.37 -9.56 -3.96
N LEU A 159 -4.35 -8.98 -4.65
CA LEU A 159 -4.78 -7.61 -4.44
C LEU A 159 -5.49 -7.57 -3.10
N ASP A 160 -4.72 -7.24 -2.07
CA ASP A 160 -5.17 -7.13 -0.69
C ASP A 160 -4.72 -5.76 -0.19
N THR A 161 -5.66 -4.82 -0.03
CA THR A 161 -5.33 -3.48 0.49
C THR A 161 -4.67 -3.56 1.87
N ASN A 162 -4.96 -4.62 2.65
CA ASN A 162 -4.36 -4.77 3.97
C ASN A 162 -2.87 -5.12 3.86
N GLU A 163 -2.43 -5.91 2.87
CA GLU A 163 -1.01 -6.18 2.67
C GLU A 163 -0.24 -4.89 2.36
N LEU A 164 -0.81 -4.01 1.53
CA LEU A 164 -0.25 -2.67 1.25
C LEU A 164 -0.14 -1.84 2.54
N LYS A 165 -1.24 -1.71 3.29
CA LYS A 165 -1.28 -0.91 4.52
C LYS A 165 -0.38 -1.50 5.62
N GLU A 166 -0.25 -2.82 5.68
CA GLU A 166 0.65 -3.50 6.60
C GLU A 166 2.11 -3.20 6.30
N LEU A 167 2.54 -3.36 5.06
CA LEU A 167 3.91 -3.07 4.65
C LEU A 167 4.29 -1.61 4.90
N ILE A 168 3.40 -0.69 4.55
CA ILE A 168 3.61 0.75 4.73
C ILE A 168 3.62 1.11 6.21
N GLY A 169 2.60 0.67 6.97
CA GLY A 169 2.50 0.94 8.40
C GLY A 169 3.72 0.43 9.17
N GLU A 170 4.16 -0.81 8.90
CA GLU A 170 5.35 -1.41 9.53
C GLU A 170 6.63 -0.63 9.21
N THR A 171 6.78 -0.16 7.97
CA THR A 171 7.95 0.63 7.57
C THR A 171 8.00 1.97 8.31
N ILE A 172 6.82 2.57 8.55
CA ILE A 172 6.64 3.84 9.25
C ILE A 172 6.90 3.66 10.76
N THR A 173 6.27 2.69 11.41
CA THR A 173 6.42 2.45 12.85
C THR A 173 7.84 2.05 13.24
N ARG A 174 8.52 1.23 12.43
CA ARG A 174 9.95 0.93 12.62
C ARG A 174 10.89 2.11 12.44
N ALA A 175 10.41 3.19 11.83
CA ALA A 175 11.15 4.43 11.71
C ALA A 175 10.88 5.39 12.89
N GLY A 176 10.08 4.98 13.87
CA GLY A 176 9.68 5.77 15.03
C GLY A 176 8.52 6.72 14.75
N TRP A 177 7.81 6.55 13.63
CA TRP A 177 6.70 7.41 13.24
C TRP A 177 5.35 6.71 13.44
N THR A 178 4.32 7.49 13.73
CA THR A 178 2.94 6.99 13.83
C THR A 178 2.30 6.91 12.45
N TYR A 179 1.68 5.78 12.12
CA TYR A 179 0.81 5.66 10.96
C TYR A 179 -0.63 5.99 11.35
N ARG A 180 -1.27 6.90 10.61
CA ARG A 180 -2.68 7.23 10.80
C ARG A 180 -3.47 7.16 9.49
N GLN A 181 -4.42 6.25 9.43
CA GLN A 181 -5.45 6.20 8.40
C GLN A 181 -6.42 7.36 8.60
N VAL A 182 -6.56 8.21 7.57
CA VAL A 182 -7.54 9.29 7.53
C VAL A 182 -8.79 8.81 6.83
N TYR A 183 -9.89 8.73 7.58
CA TYR A 183 -11.21 8.49 7.01
C TYR A 183 -11.81 9.80 6.50
N ARG A 184 -12.48 9.75 5.35
CA ARG A 184 -13.29 10.89 4.91
C ARG A 184 -14.50 10.99 5.86
N LYS A 185 -14.75 12.17 6.45
CA LYS A 185 -16.08 12.44 7.03
C LYS A 185 -17.12 12.21 5.94
N LYS A 186 -18.17 11.44 6.24
CA LYS A 186 -19.34 11.32 5.37
C LYS A 186 -19.95 12.73 5.34
N THR A 187 -19.75 13.47 4.25
CA THR A 187 -20.60 14.63 3.99
C THR A 187 -21.98 14.05 3.77
N LEU A 188 -22.84 14.14 4.78
CA LEU A 188 -24.28 14.02 4.55
C LEU A 188 -24.59 15.11 3.54
N ALA A 189 -24.95 14.71 2.32
CA ALA A 189 -25.61 15.62 1.42
C ALA A 189 -26.89 16.05 2.14
N GLY A 190 -26.90 17.29 2.62
CA GLY A 190 -28.15 17.94 2.95
C GLY A 190 -28.82 18.26 1.64
N GLU A 191 -29.95 17.63 1.40
CA GLU A 191 -31.19 18.19 0.85
C GLU A 191 -32.35 17.37 1.43
#